data_AF-A0A1D1ZZM2-F1
#
_entry.id   AF-A0A1D1ZZM2-F1
#
_cell.length_a   1.000
_cell.length_b   1.000
_cell.length_c   1.000
_cell.angle_alpha   90.00
_cell.angle_beta   90.00
_cell.angle_gamma   90.00
#
_symmetry.space_group_name_H-M   'P 1'
#
loop_
_entity.id
_entity.type
_entity.pdbx_description
1 polymer ?
#
loop_
_entity_poly.entity_id
_entity_poly.type
_entity_poly.pdbx_seq_one_letter_code
_entity_poly.pdbx_strand_id
1 'polypeptide(L)'
;MKSHRPGLLSSPKAPLACIYLTLIDLVFPRARTQVHRCSSERSHSVSAMTSVGWIGLGGMGAGMASNLHEGLLKGIPGYQDFLQVFNRTSSKTTPLQELGAQVARSIHDLADCRVVFSVSSNDASAEELFLAWLEGRTGECQPAAYIDCSTILPETSRRLANQGAARGVTFLACTVFGRPDVAAAGKLTALLAGGRAELRERLVPLVSTFAGVAVRNLGDDPGLSNAAKLTGNFLIGAQIELAAEFLTLGERLGVGTDDLLHVHSLISSVIAPKYAAHIVRGNYGSQGGFVLDLALKDIGHVRTLARDASCPVPIADLVFNSLLSARAQHGPDLDWSGIVLPVRRAAGLGGIRDGGAPTAAQGG
;
A
#
# COMPACT_ATOMS: atom_id res chain seq x y z
N MET A 1 -55.93 -17.94 1.78
CA MET A 1 -56.24 -19.33 1.39
C MET A 1 -55.20 -19.81 0.38
N LYS A 2 -54.58 -20.97 0.65
CA LYS A 2 -53.73 -21.83 -0.22
C LYS A 2 -52.40 -21.20 -0.68
N SER A 3 -51.24 -21.47 -0.06
CA SER A 3 -50.45 -22.71 0.08
C SER A 3 -49.98 -23.31 -1.27
N HIS A 4 -48.66 -23.39 -1.47
CA HIS A 4 -47.89 -24.59 -1.89
C HIS A 4 -46.44 -24.23 -2.30
N ARG A 5 -45.46 -24.63 -1.47
CA ARG A 5 -44.17 -25.24 -1.88
C ARG A 5 -44.42 -26.76 -1.93
N PRO A 6 -43.61 -27.65 -2.59
CA PRO A 6 -42.14 -27.62 -2.71
C PRO A 6 -41.54 -28.24 -4.00
N GLY A 7 -40.20 -28.30 -4.10
CA GLY A 7 -39.49 -29.16 -5.06
C GLY A 7 -37.98 -28.91 -5.15
N LEU A 8 -37.19 -29.67 -4.39
CA LEU A 8 -35.73 -29.83 -4.51
C LEU A 8 -35.37 -30.50 -5.85
N LEU A 9 -34.17 -30.21 -6.40
CA LEU A 9 -33.32 -31.20 -7.09
C LEU A 9 -31.85 -30.70 -7.21
N SER A 10 -30.98 -31.38 -6.47
CA SER A 10 -29.58 -31.80 -6.72
C SER A 10 -28.57 -30.92 -7.49
N SER A 11 -27.46 -30.62 -6.80
CA SER A 11 -26.13 -30.34 -7.36
C SER A 11 -25.51 -31.56 -8.08
N PRO A 12 -24.48 -31.37 -8.92
CA PRO A 12 -23.13 -31.74 -8.44
C PRO A 12 -21.96 -30.82 -8.88
N LYS A 13 -20.99 -30.79 -7.96
CA LYS A 13 -19.52 -30.55 -7.95
C LYS A 13 -18.74 -30.25 -9.26
N ALA A 14 -17.74 -29.36 -9.10
CA ALA A 14 -16.67 -28.83 -9.99
C ALA A 14 -15.62 -29.88 -10.46
N PRO A 15 -14.44 -29.54 -11.08
CA PRO A 15 -13.93 -28.28 -11.67
C PRO A 15 -13.26 -28.40 -13.08
N LEU A 16 -13.15 -27.28 -13.80
CA LEU A 16 -12.34 -27.12 -15.02
C LEU A 16 -10.95 -26.55 -14.66
N ALA A 17 -9.97 -27.42 -14.51
CA ALA A 17 -8.54 -27.09 -14.39
C ALA A 17 -7.75 -27.99 -15.35
N CYS A 18 -7.66 -27.58 -16.61
CA CYS A 18 -6.74 -28.13 -17.61
C CYS A 18 -6.87 -27.27 -18.86
N ILE A 19 -5.88 -26.43 -19.13
CA ILE A 19 -5.39 -25.94 -20.43
C ILE A 19 -4.37 -24.83 -20.07
N TYR A 20 -3.21 -24.85 -20.74
CA TYR A 20 -1.98 -24.06 -20.51
C TYR A 20 -0.87 -24.74 -19.68
N LEU A 21 -0.46 -25.93 -20.09
CA LEU A 21 0.94 -26.38 -19.97
C LEU A 21 1.34 -27.11 -21.26
N THR A 22 1.74 -26.37 -22.28
CA THR A 22 2.65 -26.89 -23.32
C THR A 22 3.31 -25.71 -24.04
N LEU A 23 4.62 -25.86 -24.33
CA LEU A 23 5.50 -24.99 -25.13
C LEU A 23 6.31 -23.96 -24.34
N ILE A 24 7.53 -24.35 -23.93
CA ILE A 24 8.81 -23.95 -24.56
C ILE A 24 9.94 -24.57 -23.71
N ASP A 25 10.39 -25.74 -24.15
CA ASP A 25 11.61 -26.43 -23.72
C ASP A 25 12.60 -26.43 -24.90
N LEU A 26 12.91 -25.24 -25.39
CA LEU A 26 13.86 -25.02 -26.48
C LEU A 26 14.70 -23.80 -26.14
N VAL A 27 15.98 -24.06 -25.89
CA VAL A 27 17.13 -23.15 -25.70
C VAL A 27 17.75 -23.46 -24.34
N PHE A 28 18.64 -24.47 -24.27
CA PHE A 28 19.89 -24.49 -23.49
C PHE A 28 20.52 -25.91 -23.60
N PRO A 29 21.75 -26.05 -24.14
CA PRO A 29 22.39 -27.34 -24.34
C PRO A 29 22.94 -27.94 -23.03
N ARG A 30 22.82 -29.26 -22.89
CA ARG A 30 23.35 -30.09 -21.81
C ARG A 30 24.88 -30.02 -21.74
N ALA A 31 25.42 -29.51 -20.65
CA ALA A 31 26.81 -29.75 -20.24
C ALA A 31 26.85 -30.89 -19.20
N ARG A 32 27.57 -31.96 -19.52
CA ARG A 32 27.94 -33.03 -18.59
C ARG A 32 29.06 -32.52 -17.69
N THR A 33 28.84 -32.55 -16.38
CA THR A 33 29.93 -32.42 -15.41
C THR A 33 29.84 -33.58 -14.41
N GLN A 34 30.96 -34.28 -14.26
CA GLN A 34 31.11 -35.45 -13.40
C GLN A 34 30.79 -35.12 -11.94
N VAL A 35 29.94 -35.95 -11.34
CA VAL A 35 29.66 -35.94 -9.90
C VAL A 35 30.78 -36.68 -9.19
N HIS A 36 31.65 -35.95 -8.48
CA HIS A 36 32.44 -36.55 -7.41
C HIS A 36 31.51 -36.90 -6.25
N ARG A 37 31.34 -38.20 -5.99
CA ARG A 37 30.68 -38.73 -4.79
C ARG A 37 31.46 -38.29 -3.55
N CYS A 38 30.86 -37.42 -2.75
CA CYS A 38 31.18 -37.31 -1.33
C CYS A 38 29.95 -37.82 -0.57
N SER A 39 30.06 -39.03 -0.04
CA SER A 39 29.08 -39.63 0.87
C SER A 39 29.18 -38.94 2.22
N SER A 40 28.12 -38.25 2.61
CA SER A 40 27.80 -38.00 4.02
C SER A 40 26.29 -37.93 4.16
N GLU A 41 25.77 -38.83 4.97
CA GLU A 41 24.36 -38.99 5.34
C GLU A 41 23.75 -37.64 5.73
N ARG A 42 22.76 -37.17 4.94
CA ARG A 42 21.88 -36.09 5.37
C ARG A 42 20.82 -36.71 6.26
N SER A 43 21.06 -36.68 7.56
CA SER A 43 19.98 -36.63 8.54
C SER A 43 19.00 -35.54 8.10
N HIS A 44 17.73 -35.89 7.95
CA HIS A 44 16.68 -34.91 7.73
C HIS A 44 16.57 -34.09 9.02
N SER A 45 17.30 -32.97 9.10
CA SER A 45 17.03 -31.97 10.12
C SER A 45 15.62 -31.46 9.87
N VAL A 46 14.71 -31.69 10.80
CA VAL A 46 13.46 -30.94 10.88
C VAL A 46 13.87 -29.47 10.85
N SER A 47 13.56 -28.77 9.76
CA SER A 47 13.80 -27.33 9.66
C SER A 47 13.11 -26.67 10.86
N ALA A 48 13.88 -26.07 11.76
CA ALA A 48 13.29 -25.32 12.87
C ALA A 48 12.34 -24.26 12.32
N MET A 49 11.12 -24.22 12.84
CA MET A 49 10.08 -23.29 12.38
C MET A 49 10.49 -21.84 12.68
N THR A 50 10.20 -20.92 11.76
CA THR A 50 10.55 -19.51 11.90
C THR A 50 9.62 -18.84 12.93
N SER A 51 10.20 -18.25 13.96
CA SER A 51 9.44 -17.57 15.02
C SER A 51 8.93 -16.19 14.59
N VAL A 52 7.68 -15.87 14.95
CA VAL A 52 6.99 -14.64 14.54
C VAL A 52 6.50 -13.86 15.76
N GLY A 53 6.82 -12.56 15.77
CA GLY A 53 6.46 -11.62 16.80
C GLY A 53 5.64 -10.43 16.28
N TRP A 54 4.90 -9.79 17.17
CA TRP A 54 4.14 -8.58 16.89
C TRP A 54 4.27 -7.56 18.01
N ILE A 55 4.59 -6.31 17.68
CA ILE A 55 4.72 -5.19 18.60
C ILE A 55 3.67 -4.13 18.25
N GLY A 56 2.82 -3.77 19.22
CA GLY A 56 1.85 -2.69 19.07
C GLY A 56 0.46 -3.17 18.64
N LEU A 57 -0.47 -3.14 19.58
CA LEU A 57 -1.86 -3.62 19.44
C LEU A 57 -2.84 -2.44 19.54
N GLY A 58 -2.58 -1.40 18.74
CA GLY A 58 -3.48 -0.25 18.56
C GLY A 58 -4.67 -0.56 17.65
N GLY A 59 -5.38 0.48 17.21
CA GLY A 59 -6.57 0.34 16.38
C GLY A 59 -6.36 -0.45 15.08
N MET A 60 -5.20 -0.29 14.43
CA MET A 60 -4.82 -1.12 13.28
C MET A 60 -4.17 -2.43 13.70
N GLY A 61 -3.21 -2.36 14.63
CA GLY A 61 -2.35 -3.49 15.00
C GLY A 61 -3.11 -4.68 15.59
N ALA A 62 -4.17 -4.46 16.36
CA ALA A 62 -4.97 -5.54 16.94
C ALA A 62 -5.61 -6.43 15.85
N GLY A 63 -6.30 -5.83 14.87
CA GLY A 63 -6.92 -6.58 13.79
C GLY A 63 -5.90 -7.29 12.89
N MET A 64 -4.77 -6.65 12.60
CA MET A 64 -3.70 -7.24 11.79
C MET A 64 -3.03 -8.43 12.50
N ALA A 65 -2.72 -8.28 13.79
CA ALA A 65 -2.12 -9.33 14.61
C ALA A 65 -3.06 -10.55 14.77
N SER A 66 -4.37 -10.33 14.95
CA SER A 66 -5.36 -11.42 15.02
C SER A 66 -5.41 -12.23 13.73
N ASN A 67 -5.47 -11.55 12.57
CA ASN A 67 -5.44 -12.22 11.27
C ASN A 67 -4.13 -12.99 11.05
N LEU A 68 -2.99 -12.41 11.44
CA LEU A 68 -1.70 -13.10 11.36
C LEU A 68 -1.67 -14.34 12.25
N HIS A 69 -2.14 -14.23 13.49
CA HIS A 69 -2.18 -15.35 14.42
C HIS A 69 -3.08 -16.48 13.92
N GLU A 70 -4.28 -16.16 13.44
CA GLU A 70 -5.18 -17.15 12.83
C GLU A 70 -4.54 -17.82 11.60
N GLY A 71 -3.82 -17.04 10.79
CA GLY A 71 -3.02 -17.57 9.68
C GLY A 71 -1.98 -18.58 10.16
N LEU A 72 -1.19 -18.24 11.17
CA LEU A 72 -0.16 -19.11 11.75
C LEU A 72 -0.76 -20.42 12.30
N LEU A 73 -1.89 -20.35 12.99
CA LEU A 73 -2.63 -21.53 13.47
C LEU A 73 -3.11 -22.45 12.35
N LYS A 74 -3.39 -21.90 11.15
CA LYS A 74 -3.73 -22.67 9.94
C LYS A 74 -2.49 -23.31 9.26
N GLY A 75 -1.29 -23.07 9.78
CA GLY A 75 -0.06 -23.71 9.33
C GLY A 75 0.59 -23.04 8.13
N ILE A 76 0.95 -21.75 8.23
CA ILE A 76 1.76 -21.08 7.20
C ILE A 76 3.11 -21.80 7.09
N PRO A 77 3.47 -22.38 5.92
CA PRO A 77 4.66 -23.22 5.80
C PRO A 77 5.94 -22.50 6.25
N GLY A 78 6.73 -23.18 7.10
CA GLY A 78 8.02 -22.68 7.58
C GLY A 78 7.95 -21.69 8.75
N TYR A 79 6.76 -21.43 9.33
CA TYR A 79 6.55 -20.55 10.47
C TYR A 79 5.90 -21.27 11.64
N GLN A 80 6.22 -20.86 12.87
CA GLN A 80 5.61 -21.42 14.08
C GLN A 80 4.07 -21.25 14.10
N ASP A 81 3.38 -22.09 14.85
CA ASP A 81 1.91 -22.15 14.93
C ASP A 81 1.27 -21.18 15.93
N PHE A 82 2.05 -20.27 16.52
CA PHE A 82 1.55 -19.24 17.44
C PHE A 82 2.20 -17.88 17.16
N LEU A 83 1.58 -16.80 17.64
CA LEU A 83 2.15 -15.44 17.56
C LEU A 83 2.65 -15.02 18.95
N GLN A 84 3.84 -14.43 19.02
CA GLN A 84 4.29 -13.73 20.23
C GLN A 84 3.90 -12.25 20.12
N VAL A 85 3.30 -11.68 21.17
CA VAL A 85 2.74 -10.32 21.11
C VAL A 85 3.21 -9.47 22.29
N PHE A 86 3.53 -8.22 22.01
CA PHE A 86 3.78 -7.21 23.03
C PHE A 86 3.01 -5.92 22.72
N ASN A 87 2.51 -5.29 23.77
CA ASN A 87 2.00 -3.93 23.72
C ASN A 87 2.27 -3.22 25.04
N ARG A 88 2.64 -1.93 24.98
CA ARG A 88 2.92 -1.11 26.18
C ARG A 88 1.79 -1.14 27.22
N THR A 89 0.54 -1.09 26.75
CA THR A 89 -0.64 -1.31 27.60
C THR A 89 -1.00 -2.78 27.57
N SER A 90 -0.68 -3.53 28.63
CA SER A 90 -0.86 -4.99 28.69
C SER A 90 -2.30 -5.44 28.47
N SER A 91 -3.31 -4.70 28.93
CA SER A 91 -4.72 -5.06 28.72
C SER A 91 -5.13 -5.15 27.24
N LYS A 92 -4.35 -4.58 26.30
CA LYS A 92 -4.60 -4.73 24.86
C LYS A 92 -4.17 -6.09 24.29
N THR A 93 -3.40 -6.89 25.03
CA THR A 93 -2.99 -8.23 24.59
C THR A 93 -4.03 -9.30 24.91
N THR A 94 -4.97 -9.03 25.82
CA THR A 94 -5.98 -9.99 26.30
C THR A 94 -6.74 -10.69 25.17
N PRO A 95 -7.29 -10.00 24.16
CA PRO A 95 -8.04 -10.67 23.09
C PRO A 95 -7.19 -11.66 22.28
N LEU A 96 -5.91 -11.35 22.06
CA LEU A 96 -4.99 -12.25 21.34
C LEU A 96 -4.53 -13.41 22.23
N GLN A 97 -4.33 -13.16 23.51
CA GLN A 97 -4.02 -14.20 24.48
C GLN A 97 -5.14 -15.24 24.57
N GLU A 98 -6.39 -14.81 24.57
CA GLU A 98 -7.58 -15.69 24.54
C GLU A 98 -7.66 -16.53 23.26
N LEU A 99 -7.08 -16.05 22.15
CA LEU A 99 -6.96 -16.79 20.90
C LEU A 99 -5.75 -17.76 20.87
N GLY A 100 -4.89 -17.75 21.89
CA GLY A 100 -3.71 -18.63 21.98
C GLY A 100 -2.38 -17.95 21.66
N ALA A 101 -2.34 -16.63 21.49
CA ALA A 101 -1.08 -15.90 21.32
C ALA A 101 -0.29 -15.86 22.64
N GLN A 102 1.04 -15.88 22.55
CA GLN A 102 1.92 -15.78 23.70
C GLN A 102 2.23 -14.32 24.01
N VAL A 103 1.95 -13.88 25.23
CA VAL A 103 2.18 -12.49 25.65
C VAL A 103 3.62 -12.35 26.18
N ALA A 104 4.41 -11.54 25.50
CA ALA A 104 5.72 -11.10 25.95
C ALA A 104 5.58 -10.05 27.07
N ARG A 105 6.46 -10.12 28.09
CA ARG A 105 6.49 -9.18 29.22
C ARG A 105 7.24 -7.90 28.85
N SER A 106 8.19 -8.01 27.92
CA SER A 106 8.98 -6.90 27.40
C SER A 106 9.22 -7.07 25.90
N ILE A 107 9.67 -6.00 25.22
CA ILE A 107 10.09 -6.09 23.82
C ILE A 107 11.29 -7.04 23.66
N HIS A 108 12.17 -7.12 24.66
CA HIS A 108 13.34 -8.01 24.64
C HIS A 108 12.95 -9.49 24.61
N ASP A 109 11.77 -9.85 25.13
CA ASP A 109 11.27 -11.23 25.07
C ASP A 109 10.96 -11.66 23.62
N LEU A 110 10.82 -10.70 22.68
CA LEU A 110 10.69 -10.98 21.25
C LEU A 110 12.04 -11.01 20.52
N ALA A 111 13.18 -10.87 21.20
CA ALA A 111 14.50 -10.83 20.55
C ALA A 111 14.81 -12.11 19.77
N ASP A 112 14.28 -13.26 20.19
CA ASP A 112 14.44 -14.55 19.50
C ASP A 112 13.47 -14.73 18.31
N CYS A 113 12.51 -13.82 18.14
CA CYS A 113 11.66 -13.80 16.95
C CYS A 113 12.51 -13.51 15.71
N ARG A 114 12.39 -14.36 14.68
CA ARG A 114 13.09 -14.18 13.40
C ARG A 114 12.37 -13.24 12.46
N VAL A 115 11.06 -13.08 12.63
CA VAL A 115 10.23 -12.11 11.92
C VAL A 115 9.43 -11.34 12.97
N VAL A 116 9.57 -10.02 13.02
CA VAL A 116 8.79 -9.17 13.92
C VAL A 116 8.06 -8.11 13.12
N PHE A 117 6.76 -8.03 13.33
CA PHE A 117 5.94 -6.93 12.82
C PHE A 117 5.79 -5.87 13.90
N SER A 118 5.68 -4.60 13.51
CA SER A 118 5.37 -3.53 14.43
C SER A 118 4.40 -2.51 13.86
N VAL A 119 3.58 -1.92 14.74
CA VAL A 119 2.72 -0.77 14.43
C VAL A 119 2.81 0.23 15.57
N SER A 120 3.23 1.45 15.25
CA SER A 120 3.41 2.56 16.18
C SER A 120 2.69 3.83 15.71
N SER A 121 2.65 4.84 16.56
CA SER A 121 1.91 6.09 16.29
C SER A 121 2.71 7.15 15.54
N ASN A 122 4.05 7.12 15.58
CA ASN A 122 4.92 8.14 15.01
C ASN A 122 6.36 7.63 14.91
N ASP A 123 7.22 8.40 14.24
CA ASP A 123 8.63 8.12 14.03
C ASP A 123 9.40 7.81 15.31
N ALA A 124 9.22 8.61 16.37
CA ALA A 124 9.93 8.41 17.64
C ALA A 124 9.54 7.08 18.30
N SER A 125 8.25 6.73 18.27
CA SER A 125 7.78 5.43 18.77
C SER A 125 8.27 4.27 17.90
N ALA A 126 8.30 4.41 16.58
CA ALA A 126 8.83 3.37 15.69
C ALA A 126 10.31 3.09 15.98
N GLU A 127 11.09 4.15 16.16
CA GLU A 127 12.50 4.07 16.51
C GLU A 127 12.71 3.44 17.89
N GLU A 128 12.00 3.90 18.92
CA GLU A 128 12.09 3.33 20.27
C GLU A 128 11.81 1.82 20.28
N LEU A 129 10.74 1.39 19.61
CA LEU A 129 10.37 -0.03 19.54
C LEU A 129 11.41 -0.86 18.79
N PHE A 130 11.91 -0.34 17.66
CA PHE A 130 12.92 -1.02 16.86
C PHE A 130 14.24 -1.16 17.62
N LEU A 131 14.71 -0.08 18.25
CA LEU A 131 15.96 -0.08 19.01
C LEU A 131 15.88 -0.97 20.25
N ALA A 132 14.79 -0.91 21.02
CA ALA A 132 14.60 -1.78 22.18
C ALA A 132 14.59 -3.27 21.78
N TRP A 133 13.96 -3.61 20.65
CA TRP A 133 13.99 -4.97 20.11
C TRP A 133 15.40 -5.37 19.65
N LEU A 134 16.09 -4.47 18.94
CA LEU A 134 17.44 -4.69 18.42
C LEU A 134 18.47 -4.89 19.55
N GLU A 135 18.35 -4.13 20.64
CA GLU A 135 19.20 -4.24 21.84
C GLU A 135 19.06 -5.59 22.55
N GLY A 136 17.84 -6.16 22.55
CA GLY A 136 17.61 -7.49 23.12
C GLY A 136 18.27 -8.63 22.33
N ARG A 137 18.69 -8.38 21.08
CA ARG A 137 19.30 -9.41 20.22
C ARG A 137 20.75 -9.63 20.61
N THR A 138 21.02 -10.76 21.26
CA THR A 138 22.36 -11.18 21.71
C THR A 138 23.06 -12.17 20.76
N GLY A 139 22.34 -12.71 19.77
CA GLY A 139 22.85 -13.69 18.81
C GLY A 139 23.28 -13.09 17.47
N GLU A 140 24.59 -12.99 17.24
CA GLU A 140 25.19 -12.43 16.01
C GLU A 140 24.91 -13.27 14.73
N CYS A 141 24.34 -14.47 14.84
CA CYS A 141 24.44 -15.48 13.76
C CYS A 141 23.15 -15.84 13.02
N GLN A 142 21.97 -15.29 13.36
CA GLN A 142 20.73 -15.65 12.66
C GLN A 142 20.04 -14.46 11.98
N PRO A 143 19.89 -14.49 10.63
CA PRO A 143 19.14 -13.46 9.90
C PRO A 143 17.73 -13.28 10.47
N ALA A 144 17.37 -12.04 10.76
CA ALA A 144 16.05 -11.66 11.20
C ALA A 144 15.49 -10.50 10.37
N ALA A 145 14.16 -10.40 10.31
CA ALA A 145 13.45 -9.34 9.62
C ALA A 145 12.58 -8.57 10.61
N TYR A 146 12.68 -7.25 10.57
CA TYR A 146 11.78 -6.34 11.29
C TYR A 146 10.93 -5.60 10.26
N ILE A 147 9.61 -5.76 10.35
CA ILE A 147 8.64 -5.22 9.41
C ILE A 147 7.85 -4.13 10.13
N ASP A 148 8.17 -2.87 9.82
CA ASP A 148 7.41 -1.73 10.34
C ASP A 148 6.21 -1.42 9.45
N CYS A 149 5.02 -1.50 10.04
CA CYS A 149 3.76 -1.18 9.38
C CYS A 149 3.27 0.24 9.73
N SER A 150 4.09 1.02 10.44
CA SER A 150 3.77 2.38 10.88
C SER A 150 3.81 3.38 9.73
N THR A 151 3.04 4.47 9.86
CA THR A 151 3.18 5.62 8.96
C THR A 151 4.22 6.59 9.55
N ILE A 152 5.47 6.44 9.11
CA ILE A 152 6.63 7.27 9.47
C ILE A 152 7.23 7.96 8.24
N LEU A 153 8.22 8.83 8.43
CA LEU A 153 8.97 9.44 7.33
C LEU A 153 9.81 8.40 6.58
N PRO A 154 9.97 8.52 5.24
CA PRO A 154 10.85 7.65 4.46
C PRO A 154 12.29 7.61 4.99
N GLU A 155 12.79 8.75 5.46
CA GLU A 155 14.14 8.86 5.99
C GLU A 155 14.31 8.12 7.31
N THR A 156 13.28 8.11 8.16
CA THR A 156 13.26 7.29 9.38
C THR A 156 13.39 5.82 9.00
N SER A 157 12.60 5.31 8.05
CA SER A 157 12.70 3.92 7.58
C SER A 157 14.10 3.55 7.06
N ARG A 158 14.74 4.44 6.28
CA ARG A 158 16.11 4.22 5.79
C ARG A 158 17.14 4.18 6.91
N ARG A 159 17.03 5.10 7.87
CA ARG A 159 17.92 5.16 9.03
C ARG A 159 17.80 3.90 9.90
N LEU A 160 16.59 3.45 10.20
CA LEU A 160 16.35 2.20 10.94
C LEU A 160 16.88 0.99 10.17
N ALA A 161 16.76 0.98 8.84
CA ALA A 161 17.36 -0.06 8.00
C ALA A 161 18.89 -0.11 8.09
N ASN A 162 19.56 1.03 8.07
CA ASN A 162 21.01 1.11 8.25
C ASN A 162 21.45 0.61 9.64
N GLN A 163 20.73 1.00 10.69
CA GLN A 163 20.99 0.54 12.06
C GLN A 163 20.79 -0.98 12.20
N GLY A 164 19.73 -1.53 11.60
CA GLY A 164 19.48 -2.97 11.58
C GLY A 164 20.55 -3.76 10.83
N ALA A 165 20.96 -3.27 9.65
CA ALA A 165 21.96 -3.93 8.81
C ALA A 165 23.31 -4.11 9.55
N ALA A 166 23.72 -3.12 10.36
CA ALA A 166 24.91 -3.19 11.20
C ALA A 166 24.87 -4.32 12.26
N ARG A 167 23.69 -4.88 12.52
CA ARG A 167 23.43 -5.96 13.49
C ARG A 167 22.90 -7.24 12.81
N GLY A 168 23.00 -7.36 11.48
CA GLY A 168 22.52 -8.53 10.73
C GLY A 168 20.98 -8.65 10.64
N VAL A 169 20.25 -7.55 10.89
CA VAL A 169 18.79 -7.47 10.78
C VAL A 169 18.41 -6.78 9.47
N THR A 170 17.44 -7.34 8.75
CA THR A 170 16.83 -6.66 7.60
C THR A 170 15.58 -5.90 8.06
N PHE A 171 15.59 -4.58 7.93
CA PHE A 171 14.40 -3.75 8.12
C PHE A 171 13.60 -3.68 6.82
N LEU A 172 12.28 -3.81 6.93
CA LEU A 172 11.33 -3.61 5.83
C LEU A 172 10.23 -2.68 6.32
N ALA A 173 9.72 -1.85 5.41
CA ALA A 173 8.51 -1.08 5.64
C ALA A 173 7.34 -1.76 4.92
N CYS A 174 6.21 -1.90 5.62
CA CYS A 174 5.00 -2.54 5.15
C CYS A 174 3.76 -1.72 5.52
N THR A 175 3.74 -0.45 5.07
CA THR A 175 2.57 0.42 5.29
C THR A 175 1.31 -0.16 4.63
N VAL A 176 0.15 0.20 5.18
CA VAL A 176 -1.15 -0.34 4.74
C VAL A 176 -2.17 0.74 4.39
N PHE A 177 -3.08 0.42 3.48
CA PHE A 177 -4.28 1.19 3.18
C PHE A 177 -5.53 0.44 3.66
N GLY A 178 -6.37 1.18 4.38
CA GLY A 178 -7.58 0.70 5.04
C GLY A 178 -7.70 1.28 6.45
N ARG A 179 -8.89 1.12 7.01
CA ARG A 179 -9.26 1.55 8.36
C ARG A 179 -9.29 0.33 9.32
N PRO A 180 -9.45 0.54 10.65
CA PRO A 180 -9.51 -0.57 11.61
C PRO A 180 -10.51 -1.68 11.28
N ASP A 181 -11.68 -1.35 10.73
CA ASP A 181 -12.69 -2.30 10.27
C ASP A 181 -12.18 -3.19 9.12
N VAL A 182 -11.46 -2.59 8.16
CA VAL A 182 -10.84 -3.31 7.03
C VAL A 182 -9.67 -4.17 7.49
N ALA A 183 -8.91 -3.69 8.49
CA ALA A 183 -7.82 -4.42 9.12
C ALA A 183 -8.33 -5.67 9.85
N ALA A 184 -9.39 -5.54 10.65
CA ALA A 184 -10.03 -6.66 11.32
C ALA A 184 -10.57 -7.70 10.33
N ALA A 185 -11.11 -7.26 9.19
CA ALA A 185 -11.59 -8.14 8.13
C ALA A 185 -10.47 -8.80 7.29
N GLY A 186 -9.19 -8.50 7.53
CA GLY A 186 -8.07 -9.03 6.75
C GLY A 186 -8.03 -8.55 5.29
N LYS A 187 -8.61 -7.39 4.99
CA LYS A 187 -8.82 -6.88 3.62
C LYS A 187 -7.99 -5.64 3.30
N LEU A 188 -6.84 -5.46 3.94
CA LEU A 188 -5.98 -4.32 3.66
C LEU A 188 -5.29 -4.47 2.29
N THR A 189 -4.80 -3.34 1.78
CA THR A 189 -3.72 -3.33 0.79
C THR A 189 -2.43 -3.00 1.50
N ALA A 190 -1.41 -3.84 1.39
CA ALA A 190 -0.08 -3.62 1.95
C ALA A 190 0.92 -3.21 0.87
N LEU A 191 1.81 -2.28 1.21
CA LEU A 191 2.92 -1.81 0.39
C LEU A 191 4.23 -2.24 1.04
N LEU A 192 4.86 -3.29 0.54
CA LEU A 192 6.07 -3.87 1.09
C LEU A 192 7.31 -3.34 0.34
N ALA A 193 8.26 -2.77 1.08
CA ALA A 193 9.53 -2.27 0.56
C ALA A 193 10.67 -2.58 1.54
N GLY A 194 11.90 -2.67 1.04
CA GLY A 194 13.07 -3.01 1.87
C GLY A 194 13.62 -4.41 1.62
N GLY A 195 14.89 -4.60 1.95
CA GLY A 195 15.57 -5.90 1.87
C GLY A 195 15.73 -6.43 0.43
N ARG A 196 16.02 -7.72 0.31
CA ARG A 196 16.13 -8.44 -0.98
C ARG A 196 14.79 -9.02 -1.42
N ALA A 197 14.61 -9.21 -2.73
CA ALA A 197 13.36 -9.67 -3.32
C ALA A 197 12.87 -11.00 -2.73
N GLU A 198 13.77 -11.95 -2.51
CA GLU A 198 13.44 -13.29 -2.00
C GLU A 198 12.93 -13.24 -0.55
N LEU A 199 13.42 -12.28 0.24
CA LEU A 199 12.88 -12.07 1.59
C LEU A 199 11.46 -11.51 1.51
N ARG A 200 11.22 -10.53 0.64
CA ARG A 200 9.88 -9.96 0.45
C ARG A 200 8.89 -11.04 0.00
N GLU A 201 9.26 -11.88 -0.96
CA GLU A 201 8.45 -13.02 -1.42
C GLU A 201 8.13 -14.00 -0.29
N ARG A 202 9.11 -14.35 0.55
CA ARG A 202 8.90 -15.20 1.73
C ARG A 202 7.95 -14.61 2.77
N LEU A 203 7.87 -13.27 2.86
CA LEU A 203 6.98 -12.57 3.79
C LEU A 203 5.56 -12.42 3.24
N VAL A 204 5.32 -12.57 1.93
CA VAL A 204 3.99 -12.43 1.32
C VAL A 204 2.93 -13.30 2.02
N PRO A 205 3.16 -14.60 2.33
CA PRO A 205 2.17 -15.41 3.03
C PRO A 205 1.76 -14.85 4.39
N LEU A 206 2.69 -14.26 5.15
CA LEU A 206 2.41 -13.62 6.43
C LEU A 206 1.62 -12.33 6.23
N VAL A 207 2.07 -11.44 5.34
CA VAL A 207 1.43 -10.14 5.08
C VAL A 207 0.03 -10.30 4.52
N SER A 208 -0.19 -11.33 3.68
CA SER A 208 -1.48 -11.61 3.05
C SER A 208 -2.58 -11.99 4.04
N THR A 209 -2.22 -12.40 5.26
CA THR A 209 -3.20 -12.71 6.32
C THR A 209 -4.07 -11.50 6.67
N PHE A 210 -3.47 -10.31 6.76
CA PHE A 210 -4.17 -9.07 7.05
C PHE A 210 -4.36 -8.18 5.81
N ALA A 211 -3.61 -8.43 4.73
CA ALA A 211 -3.64 -7.67 3.48
C ALA A 211 -4.24 -8.48 2.31
N GLY A 212 -5.41 -9.07 2.52
CA GLY A 212 -6.06 -9.97 1.55
C GLY A 212 -6.54 -9.31 0.26
N VAL A 213 -6.55 -7.97 0.15
CA VAL A 213 -6.86 -7.29 -1.12
C VAL A 213 -5.65 -7.28 -2.04
N ALA A 214 -4.47 -6.90 -1.52
CA ALA A 214 -3.24 -6.89 -2.29
C ALA A 214 -2.00 -6.73 -1.39
N VAL A 215 -0.91 -7.38 -1.80
CA VAL A 215 0.45 -7.07 -1.34
C VAL A 215 1.24 -6.56 -2.53
N ARG A 216 1.68 -5.30 -2.49
CA ARG A 216 2.49 -4.67 -3.55
C ARG A 216 3.93 -4.58 -3.10
N ASN A 217 4.84 -5.10 -3.91
CA ASN A 217 6.27 -4.99 -3.70
C ASN A 217 6.78 -3.72 -4.39
N LEU A 218 7.40 -2.81 -3.64
CA LEU A 218 7.88 -1.52 -4.15
C LEU A 218 9.40 -1.46 -4.36
N GLY A 219 10.13 -2.54 -4.08
CA GLY A 219 11.57 -2.59 -4.25
C GLY A 219 12.35 -2.67 -2.93
N ASP A 220 13.64 -2.36 -3.02
CA ASP A 220 14.67 -2.53 -1.98
C ASP A 220 14.85 -1.32 -1.06
N ASP A 221 14.47 -0.11 -1.47
CA ASP A 221 14.44 1.07 -0.59
C ASP A 221 13.23 1.00 0.36
N PRO A 222 13.42 0.81 1.68
CA PRO A 222 12.33 0.77 2.65
C PRO A 222 11.55 2.09 2.71
N GLY A 223 12.16 3.22 2.34
CA GLY A 223 11.49 4.53 2.31
C GLY A 223 10.34 4.61 1.29
N LEU A 224 10.32 3.74 0.27
CA LEU A 224 9.29 3.77 -0.78
C LEU A 224 7.90 3.41 -0.27
N SER A 225 7.80 2.51 0.72
CA SER A 225 6.51 2.18 1.35
C SER A 225 5.91 3.40 2.03
N ASN A 226 6.70 4.07 2.85
CA ASN A 226 6.30 5.29 3.56
C ASN A 226 5.99 6.44 2.60
N ALA A 227 6.78 6.63 1.55
CA ALA A 227 6.53 7.65 0.54
C ALA A 227 5.19 7.41 -0.19
N ALA A 228 4.93 6.17 -0.61
CA ALA A 228 3.66 5.79 -1.22
C ALA A 228 2.47 5.96 -0.25
N LYS A 229 2.66 5.64 1.03
CA LYS A 229 1.64 5.85 2.06
C LYS A 229 1.32 7.33 2.28
N LEU A 230 2.34 8.18 2.43
CA LEU A 230 2.17 9.60 2.69
C LEU A 230 1.55 10.32 1.50
N THR A 231 1.99 10.01 0.28
CA THR A 231 1.37 10.55 -0.95
C THR A 231 -0.08 10.09 -1.11
N GLY A 232 -0.41 8.85 -0.75
CA GLY A 232 -1.79 8.37 -0.73
C GLY A 232 -2.66 9.03 0.35
N ASN A 233 -2.12 9.26 1.55
CA ASN A 233 -2.83 9.99 2.61
C ASN A 233 -3.08 11.46 2.22
N PHE A 234 -2.12 12.10 1.55
CA PHE A 234 -2.32 13.42 0.94
C PHE A 234 -3.48 13.41 -0.06
N LEU A 235 -3.53 12.41 -0.95
CA LEU A 235 -4.63 12.28 -1.91
C LEU A 235 -5.98 12.11 -1.22
N ILE A 236 -6.06 11.31 -0.15
CA ILE A 236 -7.28 11.16 0.66
C ILE A 236 -7.71 12.53 1.24
N GLY A 237 -6.78 13.26 1.85
CA GLY A 237 -7.07 14.58 2.42
C GLY A 237 -7.55 15.57 1.37
N ALA A 238 -6.89 15.63 0.22
CA ALA A 238 -7.27 16.50 -0.90
C ALA A 238 -8.66 16.16 -1.47
N GLN A 239 -9.02 14.87 -1.54
CA GLN A 239 -10.35 14.45 -1.98
C GLN A 239 -11.44 14.81 -0.97
N ILE A 240 -11.15 14.76 0.34
CA ILE A 240 -12.09 15.20 1.38
C ILE A 240 -12.35 16.69 1.26
N GLU A 241 -11.30 17.51 1.08
CA GLU A 241 -11.44 18.95 0.88
C GLU A 241 -12.22 19.27 -0.41
N LEU A 242 -11.89 18.59 -1.51
CA LEU A 242 -12.63 18.73 -2.76
C LEU A 242 -14.12 18.36 -2.60
N ALA A 243 -14.42 17.30 -1.86
CA ALA A 243 -15.80 16.91 -1.58
C ALA A 243 -16.52 17.96 -0.73
N ALA A 244 -15.84 18.60 0.23
CA ALA A 244 -16.41 19.69 1.02
C ALA A 244 -16.83 20.87 0.12
N GLU A 245 -15.93 21.38 -0.74
CA GLU A 245 -16.26 22.46 -1.67
C GLU A 245 -17.38 22.07 -2.65
N PHE A 246 -17.31 20.87 -3.22
CA PHE A 246 -18.29 20.37 -4.17
C PHE A 246 -19.69 20.26 -3.56
N LEU A 247 -19.81 19.64 -2.39
CA LEU A 247 -21.09 19.44 -1.71
C LEU A 247 -21.67 20.79 -1.25
N THR A 248 -20.85 21.66 -0.65
CA THR A 248 -21.31 22.96 -0.15
C THR A 248 -21.76 23.89 -1.28
N LEU A 249 -21.00 23.99 -2.38
CA LEU A 249 -21.41 24.81 -3.52
C LEU A 249 -22.69 24.25 -4.17
N GLY A 250 -22.76 22.93 -4.37
CA GLY A 250 -23.95 22.29 -4.95
C GLY A 250 -25.22 22.54 -4.13
N GLU A 251 -25.15 22.33 -2.82
CA GLU A 251 -26.26 22.58 -1.90
C GLU A 251 -26.65 24.06 -1.88
N ARG A 252 -25.67 24.97 -1.85
CA ARG A 252 -25.90 26.41 -1.89
C ARG A 252 -26.62 26.87 -3.16
N LEU A 253 -26.40 26.18 -4.28
CA LEU A 253 -27.07 26.40 -5.56
C LEU A 253 -28.42 25.66 -5.68
N GLY A 254 -28.84 24.93 -4.64
CA GLY A 254 -30.13 24.25 -4.57
C GLY A 254 -30.16 22.84 -5.16
N VAL A 255 -29.00 22.22 -5.42
CA VAL A 255 -28.93 20.81 -5.84
C VAL A 255 -29.12 19.91 -4.62
N GLY A 256 -29.94 18.87 -4.74
CA GLY A 256 -30.19 17.91 -3.67
C GLY A 256 -28.94 17.14 -3.28
N THR A 257 -28.76 16.89 -1.97
CA THR A 257 -27.58 16.18 -1.44
C THR A 257 -27.43 14.76 -1.98
N ASP A 258 -28.55 14.08 -2.26
CA ASP A 258 -28.54 12.73 -2.83
C ASP A 258 -28.03 12.73 -4.29
N ASP A 259 -28.45 13.73 -5.08
CA ASP A 259 -27.96 13.91 -6.45
C ASP A 259 -26.47 14.26 -6.47
N LEU A 260 -26.04 15.15 -5.56
CA LEU A 260 -24.63 15.48 -5.39
C LEU A 260 -23.79 14.26 -4.99
N LEU A 261 -24.29 13.44 -4.07
CA LEU A 261 -23.61 12.21 -3.67
C LEU A 261 -23.49 11.22 -4.84
N HIS A 262 -24.53 11.11 -5.67
CA HIS A 262 -24.49 10.29 -6.87
C HIS A 262 -23.41 10.76 -7.86
N VAL A 263 -23.36 12.08 -8.14
CA VAL A 263 -22.35 12.70 -9.02
C VAL A 263 -20.94 12.52 -8.46
N HIS A 264 -20.74 12.79 -7.16
CA HIS A 264 -19.45 12.58 -6.49
C HIS A 264 -18.98 11.13 -6.60
N SER A 265 -19.87 10.16 -6.42
CA SER A 265 -19.56 8.74 -6.54
C SER A 265 -19.12 8.36 -7.95
N LEU A 266 -19.85 8.80 -8.98
CA LEU A 266 -19.48 8.58 -10.39
C LEU A 266 -18.08 9.15 -10.69
N ILE A 267 -17.84 10.40 -10.27
CA ILE A 267 -16.57 11.07 -10.53
C ILE A 267 -15.42 10.34 -9.82
N SER A 268 -15.57 10.07 -8.52
CA SER A 268 -14.50 9.52 -7.69
C SER A 268 -14.16 8.05 -8.00
N SER A 269 -15.15 7.24 -8.38
CA SER A 269 -14.96 5.80 -8.62
C SER A 269 -14.68 5.44 -10.07
N VAL A 270 -15.12 6.27 -11.03
CA VAL A 270 -14.99 5.96 -12.47
C VAL A 270 -14.11 6.97 -13.20
N ILE A 271 -14.38 8.26 -13.05
CA ILE A 271 -13.75 9.29 -13.89
C ILE A 271 -12.33 9.62 -13.40
N ALA A 272 -12.15 9.89 -12.10
CA ALA A 272 -10.85 10.23 -11.54
C ALA A 272 -9.81 9.10 -11.73
N PRO A 273 -10.12 7.80 -11.51
CA PRO A 273 -9.18 6.73 -11.81
C PRO A 273 -8.82 6.61 -13.30
N LYS A 274 -9.77 6.86 -14.21
CA LYS A 274 -9.50 6.88 -15.66
C LYS A 274 -8.52 7.99 -16.02
N TYR A 275 -8.70 9.20 -15.48
CA TYR A 275 -7.77 10.30 -15.73
C TYR A 275 -6.41 10.09 -15.05
N ALA A 276 -6.35 9.53 -13.84
CA ALA A 276 -5.08 9.16 -13.22
C ALA A 276 -4.30 8.15 -14.10
N ALA A 277 -4.98 7.14 -14.63
CA ALA A 277 -4.38 6.19 -15.57
C ALA A 277 -3.96 6.86 -16.89
N HIS A 278 -4.75 7.80 -17.40
CA HIS A 278 -4.42 8.56 -18.61
C HIS A 278 -3.19 9.45 -18.41
N ILE A 279 -3.10 10.16 -17.28
CA ILE A 279 -1.94 10.94 -16.86
C ILE A 279 -0.68 10.07 -16.89
N VAL A 280 -0.74 8.87 -16.28
CA VAL A 280 0.39 7.93 -16.25
C VAL A 280 0.78 7.40 -17.65
N ARG A 281 -0.15 7.40 -18.61
CA ARG A 281 0.14 7.03 -20.01
C ARG A 281 0.93 8.09 -20.76
N GLY A 282 0.95 9.35 -20.28
CA GLY A 282 1.78 10.42 -20.84
C GLY A 282 1.38 10.91 -22.23
N ASN A 283 0.16 10.59 -22.70
CA ASN A 283 -0.36 11.11 -23.96
C ASN A 283 -1.45 12.14 -23.65
N TYR A 284 -1.14 13.42 -23.85
CA TYR A 284 -2.02 14.55 -23.52
C TYR A 284 -2.65 15.22 -24.74
N GLY A 285 -2.60 14.58 -25.92
CA GLY A 285 -3.31 15.10 -27.10
C GLY A 285 -4.83 15.05 -26.90
N SER A 286 -5.56 16.04 -27.41
CA SER A 286 -7.03 16.13 -27.29
C SER A 286 -7.82 15.01 -27.97
N GLN A 287 -7.19 14.16 -28.79
CA GLN A 287 -7.89 13.10 -29.49
C GLN A 287 -8.44 12.05 -28.51
N GLY A 288 -9.77 12.06 -28.33
CA GLY A 288 -10.50 11.16 -27.44
C GLY A 288 -10.61 11.62 -25.99
N GLY A 289 -10.21 12.87 -25.70
CA GLY A 289 -10.23 13.48 -24.37
C GLY A 289 -11.13 14.72 -24.26
N PHE A 290 -11.07 15.41 -23.12
CA PHE A 290 -11.77 16.68 -22.91
C PHE A 290 -10.80 17.84 -23.11
N VAL A 291 -11.08 18.68 -24.12
CA VAL A 291 -10.21 19.79 -24.53
C VAL A 291 -10.03 20.79 -23.39
N LEU A 292 -8.79 21.20 -23.15
CA LEU A 292 -8.39 22.04 -22.03
C LEU A 292 -9.10 23.39 -22.02
N ASP A 293 -9.31 24.04 -23.17
CA ASP A 293 -10.03 25.32 -23.23
C ASP A 293 -11.50 25.19 -22.79
N LEU A 294 -12.14 24.04 -23.05
CA LEU A 294 -13.49 23.75 -22.56
C LEU A 294 -13.50 23.58 -21.05
N ALA A 295 -12.50 22.88 -20.50
CA ALA A 295 -12.31 22.77 -19.06
C ALA A 295 -12.06 24.13 -18.40
N LEU A 296 -11.21 24.98 -18.98
CA LEU A 296 -10.93 26.31 -18.45
C LEU A 296 -12.20 27.18 -18.42
N LYS A 297 -13.03 27.08 -19.48
CA LYS A 297 -14.34 27.74 -19.53
C LYS A 297 -15.27 27.21 -18.43
N ASP A 298 -15.45 25.91 -18.28
CA ASP A 298 -16.36 25.32 -17.28
C ASP A 298 -15.91 25.63 -15.83
N ILE A 299 -14.60 25.52 -15.52
CA ILE A 299 -14.08 25.91 -14.20
C ILE A 299 -14.22 27.43 -13.97
N GLY A 300 -14.11 28.26 -15.01
CA GLY A 300 -14.42 29.68 -14.93
C GLY A 300 -15.89 29.96 -14.55
N HIS A 301 -16.82 29.13 -15.04
CA HIS A 301 -18.22 29.20 -14.63
C HIS A 301 -18.40 28.81 -13.16
N VAL A 302 -17.71 27.76 -12.68
CA VAL A 302 -17.74 27.36 -11.25
C VAL A 302 -17.33 28.52 -10.35
N ARG A 303 -16.23 29.21 -10.68
CA ARG A 303 -15.76 30.38 -9.92
C ARG A 303 -16.77 31.53 -9.90
N THR A 304 -17.46 31.74 -11.01
CA THR A 304 -18.53 32.75 -11.11
C THR A 304 -19.70 32.39 -10.20
N LEU A 305 -20.20 31.14 -10.29
CA LEU A 305 -21.27 30.64 -9.43
C LEU A 305 -20.92 30.74 -7.95
N ALA A 306 -19.69 30.36 -7.59
CA ALA A 306 -19.19 30.39 -6.23
C ALA A 306 -19.15 31.82 -5.66
N ARG A 307 -18.65 32.79 -6.44
CA ARG A 307 -18.67 34.21 -6.07
C ARG A 307 -20.11 34.70 -5.85
N ASP A 308 -21.00 34.43 -6.80
CA ASP A 308 -22.37 34.93 -6.76
C ASP A 308 -23.17 34.29 -5.60
N ALA A 309 -22.84 33.05 -5.24
CA ALA A 309 -23.40 32.32 -4.11
C ALA A 309 -22.74 32.65 -2.75
N SER A 310 -21.67 33.45 -2.75
CA SER A 310 -20.80 33.69 -1.58
C SER A 310 -20.27 32.40 -0.94
N CYS A 311 -19.90 31.43 -1.77
CA CYS A 311 -19.35 30.13 -1.39
C CYS A 311 -17.86 30.06 -1.77
N PRO A 312 -16.92 30.01 -0.81
CA PRO A 312 -15.51 29.86 -1.13
C PRO A 312 -15.20 28.52 -1.79
N VAL A 313 -14.42 28.53 -2.88
CA VAL A 313 -13.95 27.33 -3.59
C VAL A 313 -12.44 27.36 -3.94
N PRO A 314 -11.54 27.40 -2.93
CA PRO A 314 -10.10 27.47 -3.17
C PRO A 314 -9.51 26.40 -4.11
N ILE A 315 -10.02 25.16 -4.09
CA ILE A 315 -9.56 24.09 -4.99
C ILE A 315 -9.97 24.41 -6.43
N ALA A 316 -11.15 24.98 -6.67
CA ALA A 316 -11.54 25.41 -8.02
C ALA A 316 -10.62 26.53 -8.55
N ASP A 317 -10.21 27.48 -7.70
CA ASP A 317 -9.23 28.51 -8.06
C ASP A 317 -7.87 27.90 -8.42
N LEU A 318 -7.40 26.92 -7.65
CA LEU A 318 -6.15 26.19 -7.92
C LEU A 318 -6.21 25.44 -9.25
N VAL A 319 -7.32 24.75 -9.53
CA VAL A 319 -7.54 24.04 -10.80
C VAL A 319 -7.55 25.02 -11.97
N PHE A 320 -8.25 26.15 -11.85
CA PHE A 320 -8.30 27.18 -12.90
C PHE A 320 -6.90 27.70 -13.25
N ASN A 321 -6.11 28.05 -12.22
CA ASN A 321 -4.75 28.56 -12.42
C ASN A 321 -3.82 27.51 -13.03
N SER A 322 -3.98 26.24 -12.64
CA SER A 322 -3.19 25.14 -13.20
C SER A 322 -3.54 24.88 -14.67
N LEU A 323 -4.83 24.91 -15.04
CA LEU A 323 -5.29 24.82 -16.43
C LEU A 323 -4.78 26.00 -17.26
N LEU A 324 -4.86 27.23 -16.73
CA LEU A 324 -4.35 28.42 -17.40
C LEU A 324 -2.84 28.33 -17.65
N SER A 325 -2.08 27.84 -16.67
CA SER A 325 -0.64 27.62 -16.82
C SER A 325 -0.34 26.56 -17.87
N ALA A 326 -1.10 25.45 -17.92
CA ALA A 326 -0.93 24.42 -18.94
C ALA A 326 -1.24 24.97 -20.33
N ARG A 327 -2.34 25.71 -20.48
CA ARG A 327 -2.72 26.41 -21.72
C ARG A 327 -1.61 27.32 -22.24
N ALA A 328 -1.05 28.16 -21.35
CA ALA A 328 -0.01 29.11 -21.71
C ALA A 328 1.28 28.43 -22.18
N GLN A 329 1.58 27.24 -21.66
CA GLN A 329 2.82 26.52 -21.95
C GLN A 329 2.69 25.53 -23.12
N HIS A 330 1.50 25.01 -23.38
CA HIS A 330 1.29 23.85 -24.27
C HIS A 330 0.17 24.03 -25.29
N GLY A 331 -0.57 25.14 -25.25
CA GLY A 331 -1.65 25.46 -26.18
C GLY A 331 -3.04 24.99 -25.73
N PRO A 332 -4.09 25.41 -26.46
CA PRO A 332 -5.49 25.21 -26.08
C PRO A 332 -6.02 23.79 -26.35
N ASP A 333 -5.44 23.09 -27.34
CA ASP A 333 -5.91 21.78 -27.83
C ASP A 333 -5.35 20.59 -27.03
N LEU A 334 -4.85 20.84 -25.82
CA LEU A 334 -4.40 19.81 -24.90
C LEU A 334 -5.63 19.07 -24.33
N ASP A 335 -5.52 17.79 -24.03
CA ASP A 335 -6.48 17.17 -23.10
C ASP A 335 -6.28 17.79 -21.71
N TRP A 336 -7.37 17.99 -20.96
CA TRP A 336 -7.28 18.63 -19.64
C TRP A 336 -6.41 17.84 -18.63
N SER A 337 -6.11 16.56 -18.86
CA SER A 337 -5.15 15.79 -18.05
C SER A 337 -3.72 16.30 -18.19
N GLY A 338 -3.43 17.07 -19.24
CA GLY A 338 -2.20 17.83 -19.40
C GLY A 338 -2.00 18.93 -18.34
N ILE A 339 -2.99 19.18 -17.47
CA ILE A 339 -2.86 19.97 -16.23
C ILE A 339 -1.70 19.49 -15.34
N VAL A 340 -1.27 18.23 -15.49
CA VAL A 340 -0.12 17.66 -14.78
C VAL A 340 1.23 18.27 -15.23
N LEU A 341 1.34 18.77 -16.46
CA LEU A 341 2.61 19.19 -17.06
C LEU A 341 3.28 20.36 -16.33
N PRO A 342 2.57 21.47 -16.00
CA PRO A 342 3.17 22.55 -15.21
C PRO A 342 3.60 22.11 -13.82
N VAL A 343 2.82 21.24 -13.16
CA VAL A 343 3.14 20.71 -11.81
C VAL A 343 4.45 19.92 -11.85
N ARG A 344 4.62 19.07 -12.87
CA ARG A 344 5.85 18.29 -13.07
C ARG A 344 7.05 19.19 -13.36
N ARG A 345 6.88 20.17 -14.25
CA ARG A 345 7.93 21.14 -14.59
C ARG A 345 8.39 21.92 -13.36
N ALA A 346 7.45 22.38 -12.53
CA ALA A 346 7.76 23.08 -11.28
C ALA A 346 8.53 22.22 -10.28
N ALA A 347 8.34 20.89 -10.33
CA ALA A 347 9.10 19.92 -9.56
C ALA A 347 10.41 19.46 -10.24
N GLY A 348 10.83 20.08 -11.34
CA GLY A 348 12.03 19.72 -12.09
C GLY A 348 11.91 18.41 -12.89
N LEU A 349 10.68 17.96 -13.18
CA LEU A 349 10.41 16.73 -13.92
C LEU A 349 9.89 17.00 -15.34
N GLY A 350 10.32 16.20 -16.31
CA GLY A 350 9.75 16.14 -17.67
C GLY A 350 8.40 15.41 -17.71
N GLY A 351 7.88 15.07 -18.90
CA GLY A 351 6.67 14.25 -19.01
C GLY A 351 6.78 12.89 -18.31
N ILE A 352 5.66 12.27 -17.92
CA ILE A 352 5.67 11.03 -17.12
C ILE A 352 6.42 9.88 -17.83
N ARG A 353 6.41 9.86 -19.16
CA ARG A 353 7.09 8.84 -19.98
C ARG A 353 8.24 9.39 -20.82
N ASP A 354 8.54 10.67 -20.70
CA ASP A 354 9.68 11.30 -21.38
C ASP A 354 10.98 11.03 -20.61
N GLY A 355 11.22 9.77 -20.22
CA GLY A 355 12.35 9.36 -19.40
C GLY A 355 13.70 9.64 -20.07
N GLY A 356 14.16 10.89 -19.99
CA GLY A 356 15.43 11.34 -20.53
C GLY A 356 15.74 12.76 -20.07
N ALA A 357 16.61 12.86 -19.06
CA ALA A 357 17.40 14.01 -18.58
C ALA A 357 16.70 15.39 -18.43
N PRO A 358 17.06 16.19 -17.39
CA PRO A 358 16.66 17.59 -17.37
C PRO A 358 17.24 18.27 -18.62
N THR A 359 16.38 18.74 -19.51
CA THR A 359 16.79 19.61 -20.60
C THR A 359 17.37 20.87 -19.96
N ALA A 360 18.69 21.00 -20.07
CA ALA A 360 19.40 22.22 -19.73
C ALA A 360 18.68 23.40 -20.39
N ALA A 361 18.52 24.47 -19.61
CA ALA A 361 18.01 25.76 -20.04
C ALA A 361 18.51 26.09 -21.45
N GLN A 362 17.59 26.17 -22.41
CA GLN A 362 17.87 26.86 -23.65
C GLN A 362 17.64 28.34 -23.38
N GLY A 363 18.76 29.07 -23.35
CA GLY A 363 18.78 30.51 -23.33
C GLY A 363 18.13 31.10 -24.58
N GLY A 364 17.53 32.26 -24.35
CA GLY A 364 17.02 33.22 -25.32
C GLY A 364 16.79 34.51 -24.57
#